data_AF-A0A7Y3CKG9-F1
#
_entry.id   AF-A0A7Y3CKG9-F1
#
_cell.length_a   1.000
_cell.length_b   1.000
_cell.length_c   1.000
_cell.angle_alpha   90.00
_cell.angle_beta   90.00
_cell.angle_gamma   90.00
#
_symmetry.space_group_name_H-M   'P 1'
#
loop_
_entity.id
_entity.type
_entity.pdbx_description
1 polymer ?
#
loop_
_entity_poly.entity_id
_entity_poly.type
_entity_poly.pdbx_seq_one_letter_code
_entity_poly.pdbx_strand_id
1 'polypeptide(L)' 'MSDDFDLIAEIREDQGKGASRRLRHQGKVPAIIYGAGRPPRS' A
#
# COMPACT_ATOMS: atom_id res chain seq x y z
N MET A 1 -12.91 -20.75 -11.65
CA MET A 1 -12.97 -20.53 -10.19
C MET A 1 -12.35 -19.18 -9.93
N SER A 2 -13.03 -18.32 -9.17
CA SER A 2 -12.47 -17.07 -8.66
C SER A 2 -11.85 -17.38 -7.31
N ASP A 3 -10.53 -17.18 -7.20
CA ASP A 3 -9.85 -17.26 -5.92
C ASP A 3 -9.98 -15.90 -5.23
N ASP A 4 -10.55 -15.88 -4.03
CA ASP A 4 -10.64 -14.69 -3.20
C ASP A 4 -9.37 -14.55 -2.38
N PHE A 5 -8.71 -13.39 -2.46
CA PHE A 5 -7.47 -13.11 -1.74
C PHE A 5 -7.69 -12.00 -0.70
N ASP A 6 -7.40 -12.33 0.56
CA ASP A 6 -7.38 -11.35 1.64
C ASP A 6 -5.97 -10.77 1.82
N LEU A 7 -5.81 -9.48 1.54
CA LEU A 7 -4.56 -8.76 1.74
C LEU A 7 -4.70 -7.78 2.91
N ILE A 8 -3.97 -8.05 3.99
CA ILE A 8 -3.90 -7.15 5.15
C ILE A 8 -3.02 -5.95 4.80
N ALA A 9 -3.59 -4.75 4.90
CA ALA A 9 -2.92 -3.50 4.56
C ALA A 9 -3.04 -2.47 5.70
N GLU A 10 -2.03 -1.59 5.79
CA GLU A 10 -1.95 -0.50 6.76
C GLU A 10 -1.85 0.83 6.02
N ILE A 11 -2.47 1.89 6.56
CA ILE A 11 -2.35 3.25 5.99
C ILE A 11 -0.95 3.79 6.28
N ARG A 12 -0.31 4.42 5.29
CA ARG A 12 1.02 5.00 5.45
C ARG A 12 0.93 6.47 5.87
N GLU A 13 1.59 6.80 6.96
CA GLU A 13 1.73 8.19 7.43
C GLU A 13 2.87 8.91 6.69
N ASP A 14 3.97 8.19 6.46
CA ASP A 14 5.17 8.72 5.79
C ASP A 14 5.18 8.43 4.28
N GLN A 15 5.57 9.44 3.49
CA GLN A 15 5.73 9.34 2.04
C GLN A 15 7.15 9.71 1.56
N GLY A 16 7.42 9.43 0.29
CA GLY A 16 8.69 9.73 -0.37
C GLY A 16 9.70 8.59 -0.37
N LYS A 17 10.86 8.84 -1.00
CA LYS A 17 11.89 7.83 -1.31
C LYS A 17 12.43 7.13 -0.06
N GLY A 18 12.71 7.88 1.00
CA GLY A 18 13.24 7.34 2.26
C GLY A 18 12.24 6.43 2.97
N ALA A 19 10.99 6.88 3.09
CA ALA A 19 9.90 6.10 3.69
C ALA A 19 9.68 4.78 2.95
N SER A 20 9.55 4.82 1.62
CA SER A 20 9.39 3.62 0.80
C SER A 20 10.60 2.68 0.87
N ARG A 21 11.82 3.20 1.01
CA ARG A 21 13.02 2.37 1.21
C ARG A 21 12.98 1.65 2.57
N ARG A 22 12.65 2.37 3.65
CA ARG A 22 12.51 1.76 5.00
C ARG A 22 11.49 0.62 5.01
N LEU A 23 10.32 0.83 4.38
CA LEU A 23 9.30 -0.22 4.28
C LEU A 23 9.79 -1.45 3.53
N ARG A 24 10.47 -1.27 2.38
CA ARG A 24 11.05 -2.40 1.64
C ARG A 24 12.11 -3.14 2.45
N HIS A 25 12.94 -2.44 3.22
CA HIS A 25 13.91 -3.08 4.12
C HIS A 25 13.24 -3.86 5.26
N GLN A 26 12.01 -3.51 5.64
CA GLN A 26 11.19 -4.25 6.61
C GLN A 26 10.37 -5.38 5.97
N GLY A 27 10.55 -5.66 4.68
CA GLY A 27 9.79 -6.69 3.96
C GLY A 27 8.37 -6.28 3.57
N LYS A 28 7.99 -5.01 3.77
CA LYS A 28 6.68 -4.47 3.37
C LYS A 28 6.73 -3.92 1.93
N VAL A 29 5.60 -3.98 1.23
CA VAL A 29 5.44 -3.46 -0.14
C VAL A 29 4.56 -2.20 -0.11
N PRO A 30 5.09 -1.02 -0.47
CA PRO A 30 4.28 0.18 -0.61
C PRO A 30 3.30 0.06 -1.79
N ALA A 31 2.05 0.45 -1.59
CA ALA A 31 0.98 0.38 -2.59
C ALA A 31 0.16 1.69 -2.64
N ILE A 32 -0.71 1.81 -3.65
CA ILE A 32 -1.68 2.91 -3.77
C ILE A 32 -3.05 2.29 -4.08
N ILE A 33 -4.08 2.69 -3.34
CA ILE A 33 -5.48 2.32 -3.59
C ILE A 33 -6.18 3.53 -4.22
N TYR A 34 -6.81 3.31 -5.37
CA TYR A 34 -7.56 4.33 -6.12
C TYR A 34 -8.79 3.72 -6.78
N GLY A 35 -9.70 4.58 -7.26
CA GLY A 35 -10.93 4.18 -7.96
C GLY A 35 -12.21 4.47 -7.17
N ALA A 36 -13.35 4.00 -7.69
CA ALA A 36 -14.67 4.21 -7.11
C ALA A 36 -15.03 5.69 -6.82
N GLY A 37 -14.47 6.63 -7.60
CA GLY A 37 -14.67 8.07 -7.42
C GLY A 37 -14.03 8.64 -6.14
N ARG A 38 -13.17 7.89 -5.45
CA ARG A 38 -12.52 8.31 -4.21
C ARG A 38 -11.11 8.85 -4.47
N PRO A 39 -10.63 9.82 -3.65
CA PRO A 39 -9.24 10.25 -3.70
C PRO A 39 -8.28 9.08 -3.47
N PRO A 40 -7.14 9.03 -4.18
CA PRO A 40 -6.14 7.98 -4.00
C PRO A 40 -5.54 8.03 -2.59
N ARG A 41 -5.21 6.86 -2.04
CA ARG A 41 -4.57 6.70 -0.73
C ARG A 41 -3.36 5.79 -0.84
N SER A 42 -2.29 6.11 -0.12
CA SER A 42 -1.01 5.41 -0.18
C SER A 42 -0.54 4.90 1.17
#